data_AF-A0A7S3LZJ3-F1
#
_entry.id   AF-A0A7S3LZJ3-F1
#
_cell.length_a   1.000
_cell.length_b   1.000
_cell.length_c   1.000
_cell.angle_alpha   90.00
_cell.angle_beta   90.00
_cell.angle_gamma   90.00
#
_symmetry.space_group_name_H-M   'P 1'
#
loop_
_entity.id
_entity.type
_entity.pdbx_description
1 polymer ?
#
loop_
_entity_poly.entity_id
_entity_poly.type
_entity_poly.pdbx_seq_one_letter_code
_entity_poly.pdbx_strand_id
1 'polypeptide(L)'
;EDCGVQYVRYMPEYDDPTSAIGRGWRSTFQANDRASAEEALVQLGSSWEWQADGSLKTVTASVPAIRTDDQPTDAKRTGEKTFFNSVVAAYTGWNDSRNDGSKAVQLGPERSKDIQAGNKDGEESVYLDGAAIAAAVRVMDEVCVAFSWRAGDILLLDNRTVMHAR
;
A
#
# COMPACT_ATOMS: atom_id res chain seq x y z
N GLU A 1 -9.33 12.67 2.93
CA GLU A 1 -9.26 12.39 1.48
C GLU A 1 -8.04 13.06 0.87
N ASP A 2 -7.89 14.38 1.06
CA ASP A 2 -6.91 15.20 0.34
C ASP A 2 -5.44 14.96 0.71
N CYS A 3 -5.16 14.40 1.89
CA CYS A 3 -3.78 14.23 2.36
C CYS A 3 -3.07 13.04 1.71
N GLY A 4 -3.80 12.07 1.14
CA GLY A 4 -3.23 10.82 0.64
C GLY A 4 -2.66 9.92 1.74
N VAL A 5 -1.92 8.89 1.31
CA VAL A 5 -1.22 7.91 2.17
C VAL A 5 0.18 7.60 1.64
N GLN A 6 1.06 7.15 2.53
CA GLN A 6 2.39 6.64 2.20
C GLN A 6 2.54 5.21 2.70
N TYR A 7 3.25 4.36 1.96
CA TYR A 7 3.48 2.98 2.33
C TYR A 7 4.91 2.79 2.84
N VAL A 8 5.03 2.12 3.98
CA VAL A 8 6.29 1.76 4.63
C VAL A 8 6.55 0.27 4.43
N ARG A 9 7.74 -0.09 3.96
CA ARG A 9 8.10 -1.50 3.74
C ARG A 9 9.58 -1.73 3.99
N TYR A 10 9.89 -2.88 4.62
CA TYR A 10 11.24 -3.40 4.81
C TYR A 10 11.44 -4.61 3.91
N MET A 11 12.33 -4.46 2.93
CA MET A 11 12.61 -5.46 1.90
C MET A 11 13.99 -6.06 2.09
N PRO A 12 14.13 -7.40 2.19
CA PRO A 12 15.44 -8.05 2.15
C PRO A 12 16.13 -7.82 0.80
N GLU A 13 17.41 -8.15 0.71
CA GLU A 13 18.14 -8.05 -0.56
C GLU A 13 17.58 -9.00 -1.64
N TYR A 14 17.27 -10.22 -1.25
CA TYR A 14 16.76 -11.28 -2.12
C TYR A 14 15.34 -11.70 -1.72
N ASP A 15 14.63 -12.34 -2.64
CA ASP A 15 13.27 -12.80 -2.40
C ASP A 15 13.22 -13.88 -1.30
N ASP A 16 12.31 -13.70 -0.35
CA ASP A 16 12.03 -14.59 0.77
C ASP A 16 10.73 -15.36 0.51
N PRO A 17 10.78 -16.63 0.09
CA PRO A 17 9.57 -17.40 -0.23
C PRO A 17 8.71 -17.74 0.99
N THR A 18 9.19 -17.49 2.21
CA THR A 18 8.45 -17.75 3.45
C THR A 18 7.52 -16.61 3.86
N SER A 19 7.68 -15.43 3.25
CA SER A 19 6.88 -14.24 3.53
C SER A 19 5.85 -13.97 2.43
N ALA A 20 4.63 -13.61 2.82
CA ALA A 20 3.56 -13.16 1.91
C ALA A 20 3.94 -11.89 1.13
N ILE A 21 4.91 -11.13 1.63
CA ILE A 21 5.47 -9.93 1.01
C ILE A 21 6.99 -10.05 0.83
N GLY A 22 7.50 -11.26 0.63
CA GLY A 22 8.93 -11.55 0.67
C GLY A 22 9.75 -11.06 -0.52
N ARG A 23 9.15 -10.41 -1.52
CA ARG A 23 9.91 -9.86 -2.66
C ARG A 23 10.96 -8.85 -2.15
N GLY A 24 12.23 -9.11 -2.44
CA GLY A 24 13.37 -8.29 -2.05
C GLY A 24 13.50 -7.00 -2.85
N TRP A 25 14.39 -6.10 -2.43
CA TRP A 25 14.56 -4.80 -3.07
C TRP A 25 15.15 -4.93 -4.48
N ARG A 26 16.04 -5.91 -4.72
CA ARG A 26 16.60 -6.19 -6.06
C ARG A 26 15.49 -6.50 -7.06
N SER A 27 14.63 -7.45 -6.72
CA SER A 27 13.48 -7.84 -7.55
C SER A 27 12.41 -6.74 -7.64
N THR A 28 12.22 -5.95 -6.58
CA THR A 28 11.23 -4.86 -6.55
C THR A 28 11.63 -3.69 -7.45
N PHE A 29 12.89 -3.28 -7.40
CA PHE A 29 13.41 -2.14 -8.16
C PHE A 29 14.13 -2.53 -9.45
N GLN A 30 14.17 -3.83 -9.78
CA GLN A 30 14.95 -4.38 -10.90
C GLN A 30 16.42 -3.93 -10.86
N ALA A 31 16.99 -3.93 -9.66
CA ALA A 31 18.29 -3.35 -9.35
C ALA A 31 19.34 -4.44 -9.06
N ASN A 32 20.57 -4.21 -9.53
CA ASN A 32 21.71 -5.12 -9.34
C ASN A 32 22.66 -4.68 -8.22
N ASP A 33 22.47 -3.49 -7.68
CA ASP A 33 23.26 -2.93 -6.60
C ASP A 33 22.46 -1.82 -5.89
N ARG A 34 23.04 -1.27 -4.81
CA ARG A 34 22.38 -0.19 -4.06
C ARG A 34 22.18 1.06 -4.90
N ALA A 35 23.15 1.43 -5.74
CA ALA A 35 23.07 2.64 -6.55
C ALA A 35 21.90 2.60 -7.53
N SER A 36 21.72 1.50 -8.27
CA SER A 36 20.59 1.31 -9.18
C SER A 36 19.23 1.26 -8.45
N ALA A 37 19.19 0.74 -7.22
CA ALA A 37 17.98 0.79 -6.39
C ALA A 37 17.64 2.23 -5.95
N GLU A 38 18.65 3.02 -5.56
CA GLU A 38 18.51 4.42 -5.20
C GLU A 38 18.02 5.27 -6.36
N GLU A 39 18.55 5.06 -7.57
CA GLU A 39 18.08 5.72 -8.79
C GLU A 39 16.59 5.45 -9.05
N ALA A 40 16.15 4.20 -8.91
CA ALA A 40 14.74 3.84 -9.04
C ALA A 40 13.86 4.51 -7.96
N LEU A 41 14.33 4.57 -6.72
CA LEU A 41 13.62 5.21 -5.61
C LEU A 41 13.46 6.72 -5.80
N VAL A 42 14.50 7.39 -6.34
CA VAL A 42 14.43 8.81 -6.73
C VAL A 42 13.36 9.02 -7.78
N GLN A 43 13.32 8.18 -8.83
CA GLN A 43 12.29 8.28 -9.88
C GLN A 43 10.87 8.09 -9.34
N LEU A 44 10.72 7.23 -8.33
CA LEU A 44 9.45 6.98 -7.65
C LEU A 44 9.10 8.04 -6.60
N GLY A 45 9.98 9.02 -6.33
CA GLY A 45 9.80 10.02 -5.27
C GLY A 45 9.72 9.40 -3.87
N SER A 46 10.30 8.21 -3.67
CA SER A 46 10.28 7.50 -2.40
C SER A 46 11.50 7.89 -1.57
N SER A 47 11.38 7.87 -0.24
CA SER A 47 12.53 7.93 0.67
C SER A 47 12.92 6.52 1.10
N TRP A 48 14.17 6.35 1.53
CA TRP A 48 14.68 5.05 1.92
C TRP A 48 15.79 5.13 2.98
N GLU A 49 16.05 4.00 3.61
CA GLU A 49 17.05 3.84 4.64
C GLU A 49 17.64 2.42 4.57
N TRP A 50 18.94 2.32 4.30
CA TRP A 50 19.66 1.04 4.32
C TRP A 50 19.83 0.54 5.76
N GLN A 51 19.45 -0.71 5.97
CA GLN A 51 19.61 -1.38 7.26
C GLN A 51 20.96 -2.09 7.34
N ALA A 52 21.41 -2.39 8.57
CA ALA A 52 22.71 -3.02 8.81
C ALA A 52 22.84 -4.43 8.21
N ASP A 53 21.71 -5.15 8.07
CA ASP A 53 21.63 -6.49 7.47
C ASP A 53 21.54 -6.48 5.93
N GLY A 54 21.61 -5.30 5.31
CA GLY A 54 21.48 -5.14 3.86
C GLY A 54 20.04 -5.07 3.35
N SER A 55 19.04 -5.15 4.24
CA SER A 55 17.66 -4.83 3.89
C SER A 55 17.47 -3.33 3.64
N LEU A 56 16.38 -3.00 2.95
CA LEU A 56 16.02 -1.65 2.56
C LEU A 56 14.66 -1.32 3.12
N LYS A 57 14.61 -0.27 3.95
CA LYS A 57 13.35 0.36 4.34
C LYS A 57 13.00 1.43 3.32
N THR A 58 11.75 1.46 2.86
CA THR A 58 11.25 2.47 1.92
C THR A 58 9.98 3.11 2.45
N VAL A 59 9.81 4.41 2.20
CA VAL A 59 8.54 5.13 2.35
C VAL A 59 8.19 5.74 1.00
N THR A 60 7.02 5.39 0.45
CA THR A 60 6.61 5.89 -0.87
C THR A 60 6.35 7.40 -0.85
N ALA A 61 6.35 8.03 -2.02
CA ALA A 61 5.66 9.31 -2.20
C ALA A 61 4.21 9.22 -1.68
N SER A 62 3.63 10.36 -1.29
CA SER A 62 2.20 10.40 -0.93
C SER A 62 1.37 10.13 -2.18
N VAL A 63 0.47 9.15 -2.08
CA VAL A 63 -0.44 8.77 -3.17
C VAL A 63 -1.90 8.93 -2.72
N PRO A 64 -2.83 9.24 -3.65
CA PRO A 64 -4.24 9.30 -3.32
C PRO A 64 -4.77 7.96 -2.78
N ALA A 65 -5.51 8.00 -1.68
CA ALA A 65 -6.23 6.83 -1.16
C ALA A 65 -7.60 6.64 -1.83
N ILE A 66 -8.16 7.71 -2.40
CA ILE A 66 -9.43 7.69 -3.13
C ILE A 66 -9.15 8.25 -4.53
N ARG A 67 -9.75 7.63 -5.55
CA ARG A 67 -9.64 8.09 -6.94
C ARG A 67 -11.02 8.27 -7.54
N THR A 68 -11.16 9.24 -8.43
CA THR A 68 -12.36 9.37 -9.25
C THR A 68 -12.27 8.45 -10.46
N ASP A 69 -13.39 7.82 -10.78
CA ASP A 69 -13.52 7.05 -11.97
C ASP A 69 -13.89 7.92 -13.19
N ASP A 70 -12.94 8.70 -13.69
CA ASP A 70 -13.16 9.70 -14.75
C ASP A 70 -12.17 9.63 -15.92
N GLN A 71 -11.12 8.81 -15.80
CA GLN A 71 -10.09 8.68 -16.82
C GLN A 71 -10.69 8.19 -18.15
N PRO A 72 -10.42 8.85 -19.28
CA PRO A 72 -10.98 8.46 -20.57
C PRO A 72 -10.65 7.01 -20.95
N THR A 73 -11.68 6.24 -21.29
CA THR A 73 -11.56 4.89 -21.86
C THR A 73 -12.64 4.68 -22.92
N ASP A 74 -12.55 3.62 -23.71
CA ASP A 74 -13.60 3.23 -24.67
C ASP A 74 -14.93 2.85 -23.97
N ALA A 75 -14.87 2.50 -22.68
CA ALA A 75 -16.04 2.25 -21.86
C ALA A 75 -16.52 3.53 -21.16
N LYS A 76 -17.85 3.64 -20.96
CA LYS A 76 -18.46 4.72 -20.16
C LYS A 76 -17.95 4.63 -18.72
N ARG A 77 -17.30 5.69 -18.23
CA ARG A 77 -16.88 5.80 -16.82
C ARG A 77 -18.04 6.22 -15.93
N THR A 78 -17.95 5.86 -14.65
CA THR A 78 -19.01 6.14 -13.66
C THR A 78 -18.96 7.57 -13.12
N GLY A 79 -17.78 8.19 -13.07
CA GLY A 79 -17.55 9.48 -12.41
C GLY A 79 -17.53 9.39 -10.88
N GLU A 80 -17.70 8.19 -10.32
CA GLU A 80 -17.81 7.97 -8.88
C GLU A 80 -16.43 7.86 -8.22
N LYS A 81 -16.39 8.10 -6.91
CA LYS A 81 -15.19 7.86 -6.10
C LYS A 81 -15.00 6.36 -5.86
N THR A 82 -13.76 5.92 -5.98
CA THR A 82 -13.35 4.52 -5.83
C THR A 82 -12.28 4.40 -4.75
N PHE A 83 -12.34 3.30 -3.99
CA PHE A 83 -11.33 2.96 -2.99
C PHE A 83 -10.11 2.28 -3.63
N PHE A 84 -9.46 2.99 -4.55
CA PHE A 84 -8.30 2.49 -5.30
C PHE A 84 -7.02 2.73 -4.51
N ASN A 85 -6.69 1.80 -3.62
CA ASN A 85 -5.46 1.81 -2.83
C ASN A 85 -5.14 0.40 -2.32
N SER A 86 -4.06 0.26 -1.54
CA SER A 86 -3.67 -0.99 -0.89
C SER A 86 -3.66 -0.86 0.62
N VAL A 87 -4.41 0.07 1.19
CA VAL A 87 -4.41 0.41 2.62
C VAL A 87 -4.74 -0.82 3.47
N VAL A 88 -5.87 -1.48 3.18
CA VAL A 88 -6.31 -2.65 3.94
C VAL A 88 -5.34 -3.81 3.74
N ALA A 89 -4.93 -4.08 2.50
CA ALA A 89 -3.99 -5.16 2.19
C ALA A 89 -2.61 -4.97 2.87
N ALA A 90 -2.11 -3.74 2.92
CA ALA A 90 -0.88 -3.43 3.62
C ALA A 90 -1.05 -3.57 5.14
N TYR A 91 -2.12 -2.99 5.69
CA TYR A 91 -2.36 -3.01 7.12
C TYR A 91 -2.54 -4.43 7.69
N THR A 92 -3.30 -5.27 7.00
CA THR A 92 -3.62 -6.62 7.49
C THR A 92 -2.65 -7.70 6.98
N GLY A 93 -2.01 -7.48 5.84
CA GLY A 93 -1.24 -8.50 5.13
C GLY A 93 0.28 -8.32 5.12
N TRP A 94 0.80 -7.12 5.38
CA TRP A 94 2.26 -6.88 5.36
C TRP A 94 2.91 -7.23 6.68
N ASN A 95 2.78 -8.49 7.07
CA ASN A 95 3.30 -9.04 8.32
C ASN A 95 4.34 -10.11 8.03
N ASP A 96 5.57 -9.89 8.46
CA ASP A 96 6.64 -10.88 8.49
C ASP A 96 7.67 -10.52 9.57
N SER A 97 8.81 -11.19 9.62
CA SER A 97 9.86 -10.90 10.61
C SER A 97 10.44 -9.49 10.53
N ARG A 98 10.20 -8.77 9.42
CA ARG A 98 10.75 -7.43 9.12
C ARG A 98 9.66 -6.35 9.12
N ASN A 99 8.40 -6.72 8.91
CA ASN A 99 7.29 -5.79 8.70
C ASN A 99 6.15 -6.03 9.71
N ASP A 100 5.63 -4.92 10.23
CA ASP A 100 4.45 -4.84 11.07
C ASP A 100 3.37 -4.10 10.29
N GLY A 101 2.30 -4.81 9.90
CA GLY A 101 1.23 -4.28 9.07
C GLY A 101 0.57 -3.04 9.67
N SER A 102 0.46 -2.96 11.00
CA SER A 102 -0.09 -1.78 11.69
C SER A 102 0.72 -0.50 11.46
N LYS A 103 1.97 -0.64 10.99
CA LYS A 103 2.90 0.44 10.65
C LYS A 103 3.23 0.50 9.15
N ALA A 104 2.53 -0.28 8.32
CA ALA A 104 2.78 -0.32 6.89
C ALA A 104 2.20 0.89 6.13
N VAL A 105 1.30 1.66 6.75
CA VAL A 105 0.64 2.79 6.09
C VAL A 105 0.61 4.02 6.99
N GLN A 106 1.11 5.13 6.47
CA GLN A 106 1.10 6.44 7.09
C GLN A 106 0.13 7.38 6.38
N LEU A 107 -0.44 8.31 7.12
CA LEU A 107 -1.16 9.45 6.58
C LEU A 107 -0.18 10.35 5.82
N GLY A 108 -0.62 10.94 4.71
CA GLY A 108 0.26 11.80 3.94
C GLY A 108 0.76 13.03 4.73
N PRO A 109 1.85 13.65 4.25
CA PRO A 109 2.72 14.51 5.04
C PRO A 109 2.03 15.74 5.63
N GLU A 110 1.01 16.29 4.96
CA GLU A 110 0.26 17.45 5.49
C GLU A 110 -0.47 17.12 6.78
N ARG A 111 -1.14 15.97 6.86
CA ARG A 111 -1.80 15.52 8.10
C ARG A 111 -0.78 15.07 9.14
N SER A 112 0.32 14.45 8.70
CA SER A 112 1.37 14.01 9.60
C SER A 112 2.07 15.18 10.31
N LYS A 113 2.19 16.35 9.68
CA LYS A 113 2.69 17.59 10.32
C LYS A 113 1.76 18.10 11.42
N ASP A 114 0.45 18.13 11.16
CA ASP A 114 -0.54 18.58 12.16
C ASP A 114 -0.53 17.68 13.39
N ILE A 115 -0.48 16.36 13.17
CA ILE A 115 -0.33 15.35 14.22
C ILE A 115 0.97 15.61 15.00
N GLN A 116 2.12 15.72 14.32
CA GLN A 116 3.40 15.93 15.00
C GLN A 116 3.49 17.26 15.77
N ALA A 117 2.82 18.32 15.31
CA ALA A 117 2.79 19.62 15.97
C ALA A 117 1.82 19.67 17.17
N GLY A 118 0.71 18.94 17.11
CA GLY A 118 -0.30 18.85 18.17
C GLY A 118 0.01 17.80 19.23
N ASN A 119 0.85 16.82 18.93
CA ASN A 119 1.08 15.66 19.78
C ASN A 119 2.11 15.94 20.89
N LYS A 120 1.68 16.66 21.93
CA LYS A 120 2.50 16.91 23.14
C LYS A 120 2.52 15.72 24.10
N ASP A 121 1.57 14.80 23.99
CA ASP A 121 1.34 13.71 24.97
C ASP A 121 1.40 12.28 24.36
N GLY A 122 1.67 12.15 23.07
CA GLY A 122 1.83 10.85 22.38
C GLY A 122 0.54 10.20 21.86
N GLU A 123 -0.62 10.86 21.91
CA GLU A 123 -1.94 10.27 21.56
C GLU A 123 -2.19 10.09 20.06
N GLU A 124 -1.71 10.97 19.17
CA GLU A 124 -1.98 10.85 17.73
C GLU A 124 -0.81 10.20 16.95
N SER A 125 -1.13 9.11 16.26
CA SER A 125 -0.19 8.36 15.42
C SER A 125 -0.25 8.83 13.97
N VAL A 126 0.91 8.91 13.30
CA VAL A 126 0.98 9.11 11.84
C VAL A 126 0.48 7.89 11.05
N TYR A 127 0.37 6.73 11.72
CA TYR A 127 -0.17 5.51 11.14
C TYR A 127 -1.71 5.48 11.20
N LEU A 128 -2.30 4.56 10.44
CA LEU A 128 -3.76 4.46 10.36
C LEU A 128 -4.39 3.92 11.65
N ASP A 129 -5.57 4.47 11.97
CA ASP A 129 -6.42 3.98 13.05
C ASP A 129 -6.93 2.57 12.74
N GLY A 130 -6.57 1.61 13.60
CA GLY A 130 -6.98 0.21 13.47
C GLY A 130 -8.49 0.01 13.53
N ALA A 131 -9.25 0.85 14.26
CA ALA A 131 -10.70 0.77 14.32
C ALA A 131 -11.33 1.14 12.95
N ALA A 132 -10.79 2.17 12.30
CA ALA A 132 -11.20 2.57 10.95
C ALA A 132 -10.87 1.48 9.92
N ILE A 133 -9.68 0.86 10.00
CA ILE A 133 -9.33 -0.27 9.14
C ILE A 133 -10.28 -1.45 9.34
N ALA A 134 -10.58 -1.81 10.59
CA ALA A 134 -11.51 -2.88 10.90
C ALA A 134 -12.92 -2.59 10.35
N ALA A 135 -13.36 -1.32 10.35
CA ALA A 135 -14.62 -0.93 9.72
C ALA A 135 -14.58 -1.08 8.20
N ALA A 136 -13.47 -0.69 7.55
CA ALA A 136 -13.29 -0.87 6.11
C ALA A 136 -13.30 -2.35 5.71
N VAL A 137 -12.63 -3.22 6.48
CA VAL A 137 -12.64 -4.68 6.27
C VAL A 137 -14.07 -5.22 6.33
N ARG A 138 -14.86 -4.85 7.34
CA ARG A 138 -16.26 -5.30 7.44
C ARG A 138 -17.08 -4.90 6.23
N VAL A 139 -16.96 -3.66 5.76
CA VAL A 139 -17.64 -3.20 4.54
C VAL A 139 -17.20 -4.01 3.32
N MET A 140 -15.90 -4.27 3.18
CA MET A 140 -15.37 -5.08 2.07
C MET A 140 -15.93 -6.50 2.09
N ASP A 141 -15.99 -7.14 3.26
CA ASP A 141 -16.55 -8.49 3.42
C ASP A 141 -18.05 -8.51 3.11
N GLU A 142 -18.80 -7.49 3.54
CA GLU A 142 -20.25 -7.36 3.30
C GLU A 142 -20.60 -7.19 1.81
N VAL A 143 -19.78 -6.48 1.06
CA VAL A 143 -20.04 -6.17 -0.37
C VAL A 143 -19.32 -7.11 -1.33
N CYS A 144 -18.44 -7.98 -0.84
CA CYS A 144 -17.69 -8.89 -1.70
C CYS A 144 -18.61 -9.91 -2.39
N VAL A 145 -18.19 -10.34 -3.58
CA VAL A 145 -18.79 -11.48 -4.27
C VAL A 145 -17.72 -12.56 -4.39
N ALA A 146 -17.86 -13.61 -3.57
CA ALA A 146 -16.96 -14.76 -3.59
C ALA A 146 -17.28 -15.69 -4.78
N PHE A 147 -16.70 -15.38 -5.93
CA PHE A 147 -16.89 -16.15 -7.15
C PHE A 147 -16.30 -17.56 -7.03
N SER A 148 -17.13 -18.59 -7.25
CA SER A 148 -16.71 -19.99 -7.19
C SER A 148 -16.20 -20.45 -8.55
N TRP A 149 -14.87 -20.47 -8.72
CA TRP A 149 -14.20 -20.90 -9.94
C TRP A 149 -14.57 -22.31 -10.41
N ARG A 150 -14.75 -22.47 -11.71
CA ARG A 150 -14.84 -23.74 -12.43
C ARG A 150 -13.83 -23.78 -13.56
N ALA A 151 -13.45 -24.99 -13.95
CA ALA A 151 -12.52 -25.18 -15.07
C ALA A 151 -13.11 -24.55 -16.35
N GLY A 152 -12.35 -23.65 -16.97
CA GLY A 152 -12.74 -22.93 -18.18
C GLY A 152 -13.41 -21.57 -17.95
N ASP A 153 -13.67 -21.17 -16.70
CA ASP A 153 -14.19 -19.83 -16.39
C ASP A 153 -13.19 -18.74 -16.76
N ILE A 154 -13.71 -17.60 -17.23
CA ILE A 154 -12.96 -16.38 -17.49
C ILE A 154 -13.68 -15.25 -16.78
N LEU A 155 -13.00 -14.59 -15.84
CA LEU A 155 -13.49 -13.40 -15.16
C LEU A 155 -12.74 -12.17 -15.69
N LEU A 156 -13.47 -11.21 -16.24
CA LEU A 156 -12.92 -9.92 -16.64
C LEU A 156 -13.27 -8.88 -15.57
N LEU A 157 -12.25 -8.22 -15.03
CA LEU A 157 -12.39 -7.19 -14.01
C LEU A 157 -11.93 -5.83 -14.55
N ASP A 158 -12.69 -4.78 -14.29
CA ASP A 158 -12.18 -3.41 -14.41
C ASP A 158 -11.42 -3.07 -13.11
N ASN A 159 -10.09 -3.08 -13.20
CA ASN A 159 -9.21 -2.83 -12.06
C ASN A 159 -9.38 -1.43 -11.45
N ARG A 160 -10.08 -0.49 -12.13
CA ARG A 160 -10.38 0.84 -11.59
C ARG A 160 -11.52 0.84 -10.60
N THR A 161 -12.46 -0.10 -10.71
CA THR A 161 -13.70 -0.12 -9.93
C THR A 161 -13.83 -1.38 -9.07
N VAL A 162 -12.98 -2.39 -9.28
CA VAL A 162 -13.03 -3.66 -8.55
C VAL A 162 -11.71 -3.97 -7.85
N MET A 163 -11.79 -4.25 -6.54
CA MET A 163 -10.73 -4.92 -5.78
C MET A 163 -10.94 -6.42 -5.82
N HIS A 164 -9.86 -7.21 -5.76
CA HIS A 164 -9.90 -8.66 -5.76
C HIS A 164 -9.00 -9.25 -4.67
N ALA A 165 -9.34 -10.43 -4.17
CA ALA A 165 -8.62 -11.16 -3.12
C ALA A 165 -8.71 -12.68 -3.37
N ARG A 166 -8.04 -13.47 -2.51
CA ARG A 166 -8.05 -14.94 -2.52
C ARG A 166 -8.06 -15.48 -1.10
#